data_AF-A0A370NQA3-F1
#
_entry.id   AF-A0A370NQA3-F1
#
_cell.length_a   1.000
_cell.length_b   1.000
_cell.length_c   1.000
_cell.angle_alpha   90.00
_cell.angle_beta   90.00
_cell.angle_gamma   90.00
#
_symmetry.space_group_name_H-M   'P 1'
#
loop_
_entity.id
_entity.type
_entity.pdbx_description
1 polymer ?
#
loop_
_entity_poly.entity_id
_entity_poly.type
_entity_poly.pdbx_seq_one_letter_code
_entity_poly.pdbx_strand_id
1 'polypeptide(L)'
;MKFPVAGLALAGLLGAAGAIAAPASAPAAGPAAPAPAKAQAENSALSPLLAVLEIGNPLPALPDCADKRTPDGRDVTGFCVELKGDGLMRQVGVPRAQRPAFMDGPFVLAFVDRNALVGLVVPTAGANSQQAAADSVSALYGKPFRQEQVDMPDKAGKSVKTLHAGWMHKPLTVELYAMPEDPNTGTVEMLLPQARTLMADKDAEVDKQLNPASAPAAKGGKAAAAKPAPKPAAKPEKPGNW
;
A
#
# COMPACT_ATOMS: atom_id res chain seq x y z
N MET A 1 -22.10 73.09 -9.46
CA MET A 1 -21.01 73.38 -10.42
C MET A 1 -21.19 72.40 -11.58
N LYS A 2 -21.69 72.88 -12.73
CA LYS A 2 -20.95 73.09 -14.01
C LYS A 2 -20.48 71.79 -14.69
N PHE A 3 -21.12 71.47 -15.83
CA PHE A 3 -20.65 70.64 -16.97
C PHE A 3 -19.32 71.21 -17.57
N PRO A 4 -18.67 70.70 -18.66
CA PRO A 4 -18.95 69.58 -19.60
C PRO A 4 -17.70 68.78 -20.15
N VAL A 5 -17.98 67.73 -20.95
CA VAL A 5 -17.42 67.35 -22.30
C VAL A 5 -15.91 67.41 -22.59
N ALA A 6 -15.34 66.32 -23.15
CA ALA A 6 -14.74 66.23 -24.51
C ALA A 6 -13.66 65.14 -24.63
N GLY A 7 -13.73 64.34 -25.71
CA GLY A 7 -12.68 63.40 -26.12
C GLY A 7 -13.08 62.53 -27.31
N LEU A 8 -13.52 63.17 -28.40
CA LEU A 8 -13.77 62.60 -29.73
C LEU A 8 -12.45 62.36 -30.49
N ALA A 9 -12.40 61.31 -31.32
CA ALA A 9 -11.95 61.32 -32.74
C ALA A 9 -11.57 59.89 -33.19
N LEU A 10 -12.38 59.28 -34.08
CA LEU A 10 -12.11 59.09 -35.52
C LEU A 10 -11.08 57.98 -35.79
N ALA A 11 -11.17 57.12 -36.81
CA ALA A 11 -12.17 56.67 -37.76
C ALA A 11 -11.38 55.77 -38.72
N GLY A 12 -11.82 54.55 -38.95
CA GLY A 12 -11.29 53.66 -39.98
C GLY A 12 -12.45 52.99 -40.70
N LEU A 13 -12.94 53.67 -41.73
CA LEU A 13 -13.82 53.21 -42.81
C LEU A 13 -13.14 52.02 -43.57
N LEU A 14 -13.78 51.11 -44.33
CA LEU A 14 -15.08 51.05 -44.99
C LEU A 14 -15.26 49.63 -45.59
N GLY A 15 -16.49 49.10 -45.53
CA GLY A 15 -17.17 48.26 -46.54
C GLY A 15 -16.67 46.83 -46.83
N ALA A 16 -17.48 45.89 -47.33
CA ALA A 16 -18.92 45.81 -47.55
C ALA A 16 -19.26 44.34 -47.94
N ALA A 17 -20.54 44.01 -47.86
CA ALA A 17 -21.27 42.91 -48.51
C ALA A 17 -21.48 41.59 -47.72
N GLY A 18 -22.76 41.29 -47.43
CA GLY A 18 -23.30 39.94 -47.56
C GLY A 18 -24.09 39.34 -46.38
N ALA A 19 -25.40 39.57 -46.35
CA ALA A 19 -26.49 38.62 -46.02
C ALA A 19 -26.58 37.89 -44.64
N ILE A 20 -27.53 38.35 -43.82
CA ILE A 20 -28.65 37.63 -43.15
C ILE A 20 -28.42 36.16 -42.68
N ALA A 21 -28.41 35.91 -41.36
CA ALA A 21 -29.29 34.95 -40.63
C ALA A 21 -28.83 34.64 -39.17
N ALA A 22 -29.76 34.80 -38.22
CA ALA A 22 -30.03 34.07 -36.95
C ALA A 22 -28.92 33.70 -35.92
N PRO A 23 -29.24 33.66 -34.59
CA PRO A 23 -28.25 33.46 -33.52
C PRO A 23 -27.91 31.98 -33.34
N ALA A 24 -26.62 31.66 -33.21
CA ALA A 24 -26.15 30.32 -32.83
C ALA A 24 -25.75 30.32 -31.35
N SER A 25 -26.50 29.56 -30.55
CA SER A 25 -26.22 29.21 -29.16
C SER A 25 -24.83 28.57 -29.03
N ALA A 26 -24.02 29.06 -28.09
CA ALA A 26 -22.79 28.40 -27.69
C ALA A 26 -23.11 27.02 -27.05
N PRO A 27 -22.38 25.94 -27.39
CA PRO A 27 -22.54 24.68 -26.70
C PRO A 27 -21.88 24.79 -25.32
N ALA A 28 -22.67 24.56 -24.27
CA ALA A 28 -22.18 24.40 -22.91
C ALA A 28 -21.33 23.12 -22.79
N ALA A 29 -20.25 23.23 -22.02
CA ALA A 29 -19.17 22.29 -21.86
C ALA A 29 -19.62 20.83 -21.63
N GLY A 30 -19.03 19.91 -22.40
CA GLY A 30 -19.05 18.48 -22.11
C GLY A 30 -18.13 18.11 -20.93
N PRO A 31 -18.26 16.90 -20.36
CA PRO A 31 -17.55 16.48 -19.16
C PRO A 31 -16.04 16.49 -19.36
N ALA A 32 -15.31 17.01 -18.37
CA ALA A 32 -13.85 17.05 -18.38
C ALA A 32 -13.26 15.64 -18.57
N ALA A 33 -12.39 15.50 -19.58
CA ALA A 33 -11.60 14.30 -19.80
C ALA A 33 -10.65 14.05 -18.61
N PRO A 34 -10.39 12.79 -18.24
CA PRO A 34 -9.46 12.47 -17.16
C PRO A 34 -8.05 12.93 -17.55
N ALA A 35 -7.40 13.64 -16.62
CA ALA A 35 -6.02 14.07 -16.78
C ALA A 35 -5.08 12.87 -17.00
N PRO A 36 -4.03 13.01 -17.83
CA PRO A 36 -3.12 11.90 -18.14
C PRO A 36 -2.30 11.51 -16.89
N ALA A 37 -2.29 10.22 -16.58
CA ALA A 37 -1.65 9.62 -15.39
C ALA A 37 -0.15 9.97 -15.20
N LYS A 38 0.57 10.36 -16.27
CA LYS A 38 1.98 10.76 -16.18
C LYS A 38 2.21 12.05 -15.36
N ALA A 39 1.30 13.02 -15.43
CA ALA A 39 1.44 14.27 -14.67
C ALA A 39 1.13 14.10 -13.18
N GLN A 40 0.44 13.04 -12.78
CA GLN A 40 0.11 12.76 -11.38
C GLN A 40 1.24 12.00 -10.67
N ALA A 41 1.94 11.11 -11.39
CA ALA A 41 3.08 10.38 -10.84
C ALA A 41 4.26 11.30 -10.44
N GLU A 42 4.54 12.39 -11.15
CA GLU A 42 5.62 13.32 -10.78
C GLU A 42 5.38 14.06 -9.45
N ASN A 43 4.14 14.08 -8.95
CA ASN A 43 3.78 14.76 -7.71
C ASN A 43 3.75 13.82 -6.49
N SER A 44 4.05 12.52 -6.66
CA SER A 44 4.08 11.58 -5.55
C SER A 44 5.43 11.59 -4.83
N ALA A 45 5.40 11.63 -3.50
CA ALA A 45 6.61 11.50 -2.69
C ALA A 45 7.21 10.07 -2.74
N LEU A 46 6.46 9.07 -3.24
CA LEU A 46 6.96 7.71 -3.49
C LEU A 46 7.76 7.60 -4.79
N SER A 47 7.67 8.57 -5.70
CA SER A 47 8.26 8.47 -7.04
C SER A 47 9.78 8.25 -7.06
N PRO A 48 10.60 8.92 -6.21
CA PRO A 48 12.04 8.63 -6.15
C PRO A 48 12.34 7.17 -5.78
N LEU A 49 11.52 6.59 -4.90
CA LEU A 49 11.67 5.20 -4.46
C LEU A 49 11.24 4.22 -5.56
N LEU A 50 10.07 4.46 -6.17
CA LEU A 50 9.52 3.58 -7.22
C LEU A 50 10.30 3.68 -8.55
N ALA A 51 11.03 4.77 -8.79
CA ALA A 51 11.96 4.87 -9.91
C ALA A 51 13.10 3.84 -9.84
N VAL A 52 13.44 3.34 -8.63
CA VAL A 52 14.47 2.32 -8.42
C VAL A 52 13.86 0.96 -8.08
N LEU A 53 12.80 0.94 -7.27
CA LEU A 53 12.14 -0.27 -6.77
C LEU A 53 10.78 -0.47 -7.45
N GLU A 54 10.81 -0.66 -8.77
CA GLU A 54 9.60 -0.84 -9.56
C GLU A 54 9.07 -2.27 -9.41
N ILE A 55 7.86 -2.40 -8.85
CA ILE A 55 7.19 -3.70 -8.66
C ILE A 55 6.86 -4.32 -10.02
N GLY A 56 7.12 -5.61 -10.15
CA GLY A 56 6.99 -6.37 -11.38
C GLY A 56 8.31 -6.50 -12.17
N ASN A 57 9.29 -5.65 -11.87
CA ASN A 57 10.62 -5.72 -12.48
C ASN A 57 11.63 -6.42 -11.58
N PRO A 58 12.77 -6.88 -12.14
CA PRO A 58 13.86 -7.38 -11.32
C PRO A 58 14.34 -6.36 -10.30
N LEU A 59 14.62 -6.81 -9.07
CA LEU A 59 15.26 -5.93 -8.09
C LEU A 59 16.64 -5.53 -8.63
N PRO A 60 16.97 -4.22 -8.72
CA PRO A 60 18.28 -3.80 -9.21
C PRO A 60 19.38 -4.36 -8.31
N ALA A 61 20.58 -4.51 -8.89
CA ALA A 61 21.76 -4.89 -8.12
C ALA A 61 22.13 -3.75 -7.18
N LEU A 62 21.82 -3.92 -5.89
CA LEU A 62 22.08 -2.94 -4.85
C LEU A 62 23.32 -3.36 -4.02
N PRO A 63 24.17 -2.39 -3.63
CA PRO A 63 25.31 -2.63 -2.75
C PRO A 63 24.87 -2.94 -1.32
N ASP A 64 25.80 -3.38 -0.47
CA ASP A 64 25.55 -3.57 0.96
C ASP A 64 25.33 -2.21 1.66
N CYS A 65 24.40 -2.16 2.61
CA CYS A 65 24.17 -0.94 3.39
C CYS A 65 25.32 -0.58 4.32
N ALA A 66 26.14 -1.55 4.74
CA ALA A 66 27.36 -1.28 5.50
C ALA A 66 28.30 -0.30 4.76
N ASP A 67 28.40 -0.43 3.44
CA ASP A 67 29.27 0.40 2.59
C ASP A 67 28.66 1.76 2.23
N LYS A 68 27.34 1.92 2.47
CA LYS A 68 26.59 3.13 2.11
C LYS A 68 26.15 3.96 3.32
N ARG A 69 26.40 3.47 4.53
CA ARG A 69 26.02 4.13 5.76
C ARG A 69 26.81 5.43 5.96
N THR A 70 26.14 6.46 6.47
CA THR A 70 26.80 7.72 6.86
C THR A 70 27.77 7.50 8.03
N PRO A 71 28.76 8.38 8.24
CA PRO A 71 29.73 8.23 9.34
C PRO A 71 29.10 8.13 10.73
N ASP A 72 27.94 8.75 10.96
CA ASP A 72 27.19 8.69 12.22
C ASP A 72 26.28 7.45 12.34
N GLY A 73 26.22 6.63 11.30
CA GLY A 73 25.49 5.36 11.30
C GLY A 73 23.98 5.45 11.04
N ARG A 74 23.42 6.66 10.96
CA ARG A 74 21.96 6.89 11.05
C ARG A 74 21.22 6.79 9.72
N ASP A 75 21.85 7.24 8.65
CA ASP A 75 21.24 7.29 7.32
C ASP A 75 22.11 6.49 6.33
N VAL A 76 21.55 6.21 5.16
CA VAL A 76 22.30 5.68 4.02
C VAL A 76 22.45 6.75 2.96
N THR A 77 23.57 6.72 2.24
CA THR A 77 23.94 7.70 1.21
C THR A 77 23.45 7.32 -0.18
N GLY A 78 23.02 6.07 -0.38
CA GLY A 78 22.41 5.57 -1.60
C GLY A 78 21.53 4.36 -1.31
N PHE A 79 20.77 3.91 -2.31
CA PHE A 79 20.03 2.66 -2.19
C PHE A 79 20.99 1.49 -1.97
N CYS A 80 20.63 0.61 -1.04
CA CYS A 80 21.46 -0.50 -0.60
C CYS A 80 20.58 -1.61 -0.01
N VAL A 81 21.15 -2.79 0.23
CA VAL A 81 20.48 -3.90 0.92
C VAL A 81 21.23 -4.22 2.20
N GLU A 82 20.54 -4.20 3.33
CA GLU A 82 21.13 -4.47 4.65
C GLU A 82 21.09 -5.96 4.98
N LEU A 83 19.90 -6.55 4.85
CA LEU A 83 19.69 -7.98 5.01
C LEU A 83 19.43 -8.60 3.64
N LYS A 84 20.42 -9.35 3.15
CA LYS A 84 20.14 -10.49 2.28
C LYS A 84 19.43 -11.50 3.19
N GLY A 85 18.10 -11.43 3.28
CA GLY A 85 17.32 -12.40 4.05
C GLY A 85 17.46 -13.82 3.48
N ASP A 86 16.41 -14.61 3.59
CA ASP A 86 16.24 -15.89 2.88
C ASP A 86 16.19 -15.78 1.34
N GLY A 87 16.55 -14.62 0.79
CA GLY A 87 16.46 -14.26 -0.61
C GLY A 87 15.11 -13.69 -1.03
N LEU A 88 14.04 -14.01 -0.29
CA LEU A 88 12.65 -13.64 -0.58
C LEU A 88 12.29 -12.29 0.04
N MET A 89 12.76 -12.02 1.26
CA MET A 89 12.57 -10.73 1.90
C MET A 89 13.90 -9.98 2.01
N ARG A 90 13.92 -8.72 1.59
CA ARG A 90 15.11 -7.87 1.61
C ARG A 90 14.78 -6.51 2.21
N GLN A 91 15.61 -6.11 3.16
CA GLN A 91 15.55 -4.76 3.69
C GLN A 91 16.37 -3.83 2.80
N VAL A 92 15.70 -2.90 2.13
CA VAL A 92 16.33 -1.94 1.22
C VAL A 92 16.47 -0.60 1.90
N GLY A 93 17.70 -0.11 2.02
CA GLY A 93 18.00 1.22 2.52
C GLY A 93 17.63 2.28 1.49
N VAL A 94 17.01 3.37 1.96
CA VAL A 94 16.55 4.51 1.17
C VAL A 94 17.35 5.73 1.60
N PRO A 95 18.05 6.40 0.66
CA PRO A 95 18.85 7.56 1.02
C PRO A 95 17.96 8.72 1.46
N ARG A 96 18.42 9.48 2.45
CA ARG A 96 17.63 10.55 3.10
C ARG A 96 17.00 11.55 2.13
N ALA A 97 17.71 11.90 1.05
CA ALA A 97 17.22 12.86 0.05
C ALA A 97 16.05 12.32 -0.80
N GLN A 98 15.87 11.00 -0.86
CA GLN A 98 14.83 10.33 -1.66
C GLN A 98 13.80 9.63 -0.78
N ARG A 99 13.98 9.69 0.56
CA ARG A 99 13.05 9.17 1.54
C ARG A 99 11.81 10.05 1.58
N PRO A 100 10.59 9.50 1.40
CA PRO A 100 9.35 10.24 1.58
C PRO A 100 9.27 10.80 3.01
N ALA A 101 8.77 12.02 3.18
CA ALA A 101 8.71 12.68 4.49
C ALA A 101 7.77 11.98 5.48
N PHE A 102 6.79 11.21 5.00
CA PHE A 102 5.88 10.41 5.83
C PHE A 102 6.48 9.07 6.25
N MET A 103 7.59 8.66 5.63
CA MET A 103 8.20 7.35 5.86
C MET A 103 8.90 7.32 7.21
N ASP A 104 8.73 6.22 7.94
CA ASP A 104 9.46 5.99 9.19
C ASP A 104 10.77 5.24 8.91
N GLY A 105 11.86 5.71 9.52
CA GLY A 105 13.19 5.12 9.37
C GLY A 105 13.78 5.22 7.95
N PRO A 106 14.96 4.62 7.69
CA PRO A 106 15.62 4.67 6.39
C PRO A 106 15.43 3.41 5.53
N PHE A 107 14.50 2.50 5.88
CA PHE A 107 14.38 1.21 5.20
C PHE A 107 12.96 0.92 4.73
N VAL A 108 12.87 0.15 3.65
CA VAL A 108 11.64 -0.48 3.17
C VAL A 108 11.85 -1.99 3.06
N LEU A 109 10.77 -2.75 3.14
CA LEU A 109 10.81 -4.20 2.97
C LEU A 109 10.39 -4.56 1.54
N ALA A 110 11.26 -5.25 0.82
CA ALA A 110 11.04 -5.74 -0.53
C ALA A 110 10.80 -7.25 -0.52
N PHE A 111 9.78 -7.69 -1.25
CA PHE A 111 9.48 -9.10 -1.50
C PHE A 111 9.94 -9.48 -2.90
N VAL A 112 10.77 -10.51 -3.01
CA VAL A 112 11.40 -10.97 -4.23
C VAL A 112 10.99 -12.42 -4.49
N ASP A 113 10.32 -12.67 -5.61
CA ASP A 113 10.15 -14.04 -6.13
C ASP A 113 11.21 -14.29 -7.21
N ARG A 114 12.14 -15.20 -6.93
CA ARG A 114 13.33 -15.49 -7.75
C ARG A 114 14.19 -14.25 -7.97
N ASN A 115 13.86 -13.45 -8.98
CA ASN A 115 14.53 -12.19 -9.28
C ASN A 115 13.58 -10.99 -9.36
N ALA A 116 12.26 -11.23 -9.44
CA ALA A 116 11.27 -10.17 -9.62
C ALA A 116 10.86 -9.58 -8.26
N LEU A 117 10.84 -8.26 -8.17
CA LEU A 117 10.23 -7.54 -7.06
C LEU A 117 8.71 -7.70 -7.16
N VAL A 118 8.10 -8.48 -6.25
CA VAL A 118 6.66 -8.77 -6.27
C VAL A 118 5.87 -8.01 -5.22
N GLY A 119 6.55 -7.39 -4.26
CA GLY A 119 5.91 -6.59 -3.23
C GLY A 119 6.87 -5.61 -2.58
N LEU A 120 6.31 -4.53 -2.05
CA LEU A 120 7.03 -3.49 -1.34
C LEU A 120 6.18 -3.00 -0.17
N VAL A 121 6.78 -2.93 1.02
CA VAL A 121 6.17 -2.37 2.22
C VAL A 121 6.98 -1.18 2.68
N VAL A 122 6.33 -0.02 2.69
CA VAL A 122 6.91 1.27 3.09
C VAL A 122 6.40 1.61 4.49
N PRO A 123 7.26 1.56 5.52
CA PRO A 123 6.88 1.97 6.87
C PRO A 123 6.54 3.46 6.91
N THR A 124 5.51 3.84 7.66
CA THR A 124 5.05 5.23 7.80
C THR A 124 5.03 5.60 9.28
N ALA A 125 5.11 6.90 9.57
CA ALA A 125 4.98 7.45 10.92
C ALA A 125 3.51 7.47 11.42
N GLY A 126 2.75 6.43 11.04
CA GLY A 126 1.35 6.19 11.43
C GLY A 126 0.48 7.43 11.37
N ALA A 127 -0.35 7.64 12.40
CA ALA A 127 -1.31 8.73 12.50
C ALA A 127 -0.76 10.11 12.14
N ASN A 128 0.52 10.39 12.42
CA ASN A 128 1.14 11.68 12.14
C ASN A 128 1.37 11.95 10.64
N SER A 129 1.26 10.91 9.80
CA SER A 129 1.68 10.97 8.40
C SER A 129 0.72 10.28 7.42
N GLN A 130 -0.38 9.69 7.92
CA GLN A 130 -1.37 8.95 7.14
C GLN A 130 -1.94 9.75 5.96
N GLN A 131 -2.28 11.04 6.16
CA GLN A 131 -2.84 11.83 5.06
C GLN A 131 -1.80 12.08 3.96
N ALA A 132 -0.56 12.41 4.32
CA ALA A 132 0.52 12.60 3.36
C ALA A 132 0.85 11.31 2.59
N ALA A 133 0.80 10.16 3.27
CA ALA A 133 0.92 8.86 2.63
C ALA A 133 -0.25 8.60 1.66
N ALA A 134 -1.48 8.85 2.08
CA ALA A 134 -2.69 8.66 1.24
C ALA A 134 -2.67 9.55 -0.01
N ASP A 135 -2.27 10.81 0.14
CA ASP A 135 -2.13 11.75 -0.98
C ASP A 135 -1.05 11.28 -1.95
N SER A 136 0.10 10.81 -1.44
CA SER A 136 1.18 10.27 -2.24
C SER A 136 0.76 9.02 -3.03
N VAL A 137 0.02 8.10 -2.41
CA VAL A 137 -0.48 6.91 -3.10
C VAL A 137 -1.55 7.28 -4.13
N SER A 138 -2.43 8.23 -3.79
CA SER A 138 -3.48 8.69 -4.70
C SER A 138 -2.94 9.45 -5.91
N ALA A 139 -1.80 10.13 -5.77
CA ALA A 139 -1.08 10.73 -6.89
C ALA A 139 -0.57 9.67 -7.90
N LEU A 140 -0.31 8.44 -7.46
CA LEU A 140 0.14 7.36 -8.36
C LEU A 140 -1.02 6.56 -8.96
N TYR A 141 -1.98 6.19 -8.12
CA TYR A 141 -3.01 5.20 -8.47
C TYR A 141 -4.43 5.78 -8.57
N GLY A 142 -4.57 7.09 -8.42
CA GLY A 142 -5.87 7.78 -8.43
C GLY A 142 -6.63 7.62 -7.11
N LYS A 143 -7.95 7.70 -7.16
CA LYS A 143 -8.78 7.64 -5.95
C LYS A 143 -8.80 6.21 -5.36
N PRO A 144 -8.77 6.07 -4.03
CA PRO A 144 -8.94 4.76 -3.40
C PRO A 144 -10.33 4.18 -3.72
N PHE A 145 -10.42 2.85 -3.83
CA PHE A 145 -11.70 2.16 -3.95
C PHE A 145 -12.41 2.01 -2.59
N ARG A 146 -11.63 2.05 -1.51
CA ARG A 146 -12.09 2.01 -0.12
C ARG A 146 -11.26 2.98 0.70
N GLN A 147 -11.93 3.77 1.53
CA GLN A 147 -11.28 4.65 2.49
C GLN A 147 -12.17 4.76 3.73
N GLU A 148 -11.62 4.46 4.90
CA GLU A 148 -12.35 4.44 6.15
C GLU A 148 -11.50 4.99 7.31
N GLN A 149 -12.18 5.59 8.29
CA GLN A 149 -11.56 5.96 9.56
C GLN A 149 -11.89 4.87 10.57
N VAL A 150 -10.86 4.32 11.20
CA VAL A 150 -10.95 3.25 12.20
C VAL A 150 -10.50 3.81 13.54
N ASP A 151 -11.27 3.56 14.59
CA ASP A 151 -10.85 3.84 15.96
C ASP A 151 -9.94 2.71 16.46
N MET A 152 -8.68 3.02 16.77
CA MET A 152 -7.69 2.06 17.26
C MET A 152 -7.16 2.48 18.65
N PRO A 153 -7.03 1.55 19.61
CA PRO A 153 -6.42 1.85 20.90
C PRO A 153 -4.91 2.04 20.74
N ASP A 154 -4.37 3.12 21.31
CA ASP A 154 -2.93 3.27 21.46
C ASP A 154 -2.38 2.44 22.63
N LYS A 155 -1.06 2.48 22.82
CA LYS A 155 -0.37 1.80 23.93
C LYS A 155 -0.85 2.23 25.32
N ALA A 156 -1.49 3.39 25.45
CA ALA A 156 -2.09 3.89 26.68
C ALA A 156 -3.60 3.55 26.80
N GLY A 157 -4.15 2.79 25.84
CA GLY A 157 -5.57 2.42 25.78
C GLY A 157 -6.49 3.54 25.31
N LYS A 158 -5.94 4.66 24.81
CA LYS A 158 -6.74 5.78 24.28
C LYS A 158 -7.09 5.50 22.82
N SER A 159 -8.35 5.75 22.46
CA SER A 159 -8.78 5.66 21.07
C SER A 159 -8.14 6.75 20.21
N VAL A 160 -7.51 6.35 19.11
CA VAL A 160 -6.92 7.19 18.07
C VAL A 160 -7.57 6.84 16.74
N LYS A 161 -8.01 7.85 15.99
CA LYS A 161 -8.54 7.66 14.65
C LYS A 161 -7.41 7.43 13.66
N THR A 162 -7.49 6.33 12.93
CA THR A 162 -6.53 5.96 11.90
C THR A 162 -7.22 5.80 10.55
N LEU A 163 -6.49 6.08 9.48
CA LEU A 163 -6.94 5.90 8.11
C LEU A 163 -6.59 4.50 7.62
N HIS A 164 -7.59 3.77 7.12
CA HIS A 164 -7.38 2.59 6.29
C HIS A 164 -7.88 2.89 4.88
N ALA A 165 -7.03 2.74 3.88
CA ALA A 165 -7.37 2.99 2.49
C ALA A 165 -6.80 1.91 1.56
N GLY A 166 -7.54 1.60 0.49
CA GLY A 166 -7.16 0.62 -0.51
C GLY A 166 -7.28 1.17 -1.93
N TRP A 167 -6.32 0.82 -2.79
CA TRP A 167 -6.32 1.08 -4.23
C TRP A 167 -6.17 -0.23 -5.00
N MET A 168 -6.84 -0.31 -6.14
CA MET A 168 -6.74 -1.45 -7.06
C MET A 168 -6.14 -0.98 -8.38
N HIS A 169 -4.95 -1.48 -8.70
CA HIS A 169 -4.25 -1.23 -9.95
C HIS A 169 -3.79 -2.56 -10.55
N LYS A 170 -4.74 -3.35 -11.07
CA LYS A 170 -4.51 -4.75 -11.45
C LYS A 170 -3.21 -4.94 -12.27
N PRO A 171 -2.35 -5.91 -11.92
CA PRO A 171 -2.52 -6.93 -10.87
C PRO A 171 -2.15 -6.47 -9.45
N LEU A 172 -1.71 -5.23 -9.26
CA LEU A 172 -1.26 -4.66 -7.99
C LEU A 172 -2.43 -4.29 -7.08
N THR A 173 -2.33 -4.64 -5.80
CA THR A 173 -3.15 -4.08 -4.73
C THR A 173 -2.29 -3.19 -3.86
N VAL A 174 -2.80 -2.01 -3.53
CA VAL A 174 -2.13 -1.08 -2.60
C VAL A 174 -3.02 -0.84 -1.40
N GLU A 175 -2.48 -0.95 -0.20
CA GLU A 175 -3.18 -0.77 1.06
C GLU A 175 -2.36 0.14 1.99
N LEU A 176 -3.02 1.10 2.62
CA LEU A 176 -2.46 1.98 3.65
C LEU A 176 -3.21 1.71 4.95
N TYR A 177 -2.52 1.33 6.01
CA TYR A 177 -3.13 1.12 7.32
C TYR A 177 -2.15 1.36 8.46
N ALA A 178 -2.69 1.55 9.67
CA ALA A 178 -1.92 1.63 10.91
C ALA A 178 -1.82 0.26 11.59
N MET A 179 -0.73 0.00 12.33
CA MET A 179 -0.58 -1.24 13.08
C MET A 179 -1.52 -1.22 14.31
N PRO A 180 -2.36 -2.24 14.53
CA PRO A 180 -3.37 -2.22 15.61
C PRO A 180 -2.79 -2.00 17.01
N GLU A 181 -1.60 -2.53 17.29
CA GLU A 181 -0.94 -2.47 18.60
C GLU A 181 -0.15 -1.16 18.80
N ASP A 182 0.12 -0.44 17.72
CA ASP A 182 0.80 0.86 17.74
C ASP A 182 0.30 1.75 16.59
N PRO A 183 -0.80 2.51 16.79
CA PRO A 183 -1.40 3.33 15.73
C PRO A 183 -0.51 4.51 15.27
N ASN A 184 0.59 4.79 15.98
CA ASN A 184 1.62 5.73 15.56
C ASN A 184 2.60 5.14 14.54
N THR A 185 2.44 3.87 14.22
CA THR A 185 3.16 3.17 13.17
C THR A 185 2.17 2.64 12.14
N GLY A 186 2.60 2.55 10.88
CA GLY A 186 1.74 2.05 9.81
C GLY A 186 2.53 1.68 8.59
N THR A 187 1.85 1.19 7.56
CA THR A 187 2.48 0.72 6.33
C THR A 187 1.69 1.16 5.11
N VAL A 188 2.42 1.44 4.03
CA VAL A 188 1.87 1.34 2.66
C VAL A 188 2.39 0.03 2.10
N GLU A 189 1.48 -0.89 1.83
CA GLU A 189 1.78 -2.15 1.16
C GLU A 189 1.40 -2.05 -0.30
N MET A 190 2.33 -2.37 -1.20
CA MET A 190 2.09 -2.48 -2.64
C MET A 190 2.45 -3.91 -3.03
N LEU A 191 1.44 -4.75 -3.28
CA LEU A 191 1.62 -6.20 -3.38
C LEU A 191 0.98 -6.76 -4.66
N LEU A 192 1.76 -7.54 -5.40
CA LEU A 192 1.22 -8.46 -6.38
C LEU A 192 0.63 -9.70 -5.68
N PRO A 193 -0.25 -10.47 -6.34
CA PRO A 193 -0.82 -11.69 -5.76
C PRO A 193 0.24 -12.68 -5.26
N GLN A 194 1.37 -12.78 -5.95
CA GLN A 194 2.50 -13.63 -5.60
C GLN A 194 3.12 -13.24 -4.25
N ALA A 195 3.24 -11.95 -3.95
CA ALA A 195 3.79 -11.50 -2.67
C ALA A 195 2.93 -11.94 -1.48
N ARG A 196 1.60 -11.96 -1.64
CA ARG A 196 0.68 -12.43 -0.59
C ARG A 196 0.88 -13.90 -0.28
N THR A 197 1.15 -14.73 -1.28
CA THR A 197 1.51 -16.13 -1.09
C THR A 197 2.82 -16.26 -0.33
N LEU A 198 3.86 -15.50 -0.71
CA LEU A 198 5.14 -15.52 -0.01
C LEU A 198 5.02 -15.12 1.47
N MET A 199 4.25 -14.08 1.77
CA MET A 199 3.99 -13.65 3.14
C MET A 199 3.27 -14.74 3.93
N ALA A 200 2.20 -15.32 3.39
CA ALA A 200 1.45 -16.39 4.06
C ALA A 200 2.30 -17.65 4.31
N ASP A 201 3.17 -18.01 3.37
CA ASP A 201 4.09 -19.14 3.53
C ASP A 201 5.12 -18.89 4.65
N LYS A 202 5.61 -17.65 4.77
CA LYS A 202 6.53 -17.23 5.84
C LYS A 202 5.84 -17.22 7.20
N ASP A 203 4.63 -16.69 7.29
CA ASP A 203 3.85 -16.72 8.52
C ASP A 203 3.62 -18.16 8.97
N ALA A 204 3.25 -19.05 8.05
CA ALA A 204 3.07 -20.48 8.34
C ALA A 204 4.39 -21.18 8.75
N GLU A 205 5.54 -20.74 8.25
CA GLU A 205 6.85 -21.22 8.67
C GLU A 205 7.17 -20.77 10.11
N VAL A 206 6.98 -19.49 10.40
CA VAL A 206 7.18 -18.91 11.73
C VAL A 206 6.24 -19.57 12.74
N ASP A 207 4.96 -19.73 12.41
CA ASP A 207 3.99 -20.40 13.27
C ASP A 207 4.38 -21.84 13.61
N LYS A 208 4.95 -22.59 12.66
CA LYS A 208 5.48 -23.94 12.92
C LYS A 208 6.68 -23.93 13.86
N GLN A 209 7.55 -22.92 13.74
CA GLN A 209 8.70 -22.77 14.63
C GLN A 209 8.27 -22.37 16.05
N LEU A 210 7.27 -21.51 16.17
CA LEU A 210 6.70 -21.08 17.44
C LEU A 210 5.82 -22.16 18.08
N ASN A 211 5.17 -23.00 17.27
CA ASN A 211 4.24 -24.06 17.72
C ASN A 211 4.57 -25.44 17.10
N PRO A 212 5.72 -26.06 17.45
CA PRO A 212 6.20 -27.30 16.81
C PRO A 212 5.33 -28.53 17.12
N ALA A 213 4.44 -28.46 18.12
CA ALA A 213 3.55 -29.56 18.52
C ALA A 213 2.27 -29.68 17.65
N SER A 214 2.02 -28.74 16.73
CA SER A 214 0.81 -28.69 15.90
C SER A 214 0.93 -29.49 14.59
N ALA A 215 1.87 -30.43 14.50
CA ALA A 215 1.93 -31.37 13.39
C ALA A 215 0.69 -32.27 13.40
N PRO A 216 -0.04 -32.43 12.28
CA PRO A 216 -1.19 -33.32 12.25
C PRO A 216 -0.71 -34.74 12.55
N ALA A 217 -1.23 -35.31 13.65
CA ALA A 217 -1.03 -36.72 13.96
C ALA A 217 -1.44 -37.55 12.72
N ALA A 218 -0.44 -38.19 12.11
CA ALA A 218 -0.65 -39.02 10.94
C ALA A 218 -1.71 -40.09 11.25
N LYS A 219 -2.81 -40.06 10.50
CA LYS A 219 -3.78 -41.15 10.47
C LYS A 219 -3.08 -42.42 9.95
N GLY A 220 -3.05 -43.45 10.79
CA GLY A 220 -3.20 -44.85 10.38
C GLY A 220 -1.97 -45.76 10.56
N GLY A 221 -2.14 -46.84 11.33
CA GLY A 221 -1.15 -47.93 11.38
C GLY A 221 -1.32 -49.04 12.44
N LYS A 222 -2.46 -49.74 12.42
CA LYS A 222 -2.79 -51.10 12.94
C LYS A 222 -1.90 -51.85 13.99
N ALA A 223 -2.61 -52.25 15.06
CA ALA A 223 -2.85 -53.63 15.57
C ALA A 223 -1.77 -54.41 16.37
N ALA A 224 -2.11 -54.76 17.61
CA ALA A 224 -1.86 -56.08 18.20
C ALA A 224 -3.00 -56.44 19.17
N ALA A 225 -3.49 -57.68 19.07
CA ALA A 225 -4.65 -58.23 19.76
C ALA A 225 -4.29 -58.94 21.06
N ALA A 226 -5.17 -58.90 22.07
CA ALA A 226 -5.42 -60.02 22.98
C ALA A 226 -6.76 -59.82 23.75
N LYS A 227 -7.59 -60.86 23.74
CA LYS A 227 -8.79 -61.10 24.59
C LYS A 227 -8.59 -62.50 25.21
N PRO A 228 -9.16 -62.87 26.38
CA PRO A 228 -10.62 -63.12 26.48
C PRO A 228 -11.28 -62.81 27.85
N ALA A 229 -12.61 -63.00 27.87
CA ALA A 229 -13.69 -62.56 28.81
C ALA A 229 -13.91 -63.54 30.03
N PRO A 230 -14.96 -63.49 30.91
CA PRO A 230 -16.41 -63.20 30.66
C PRO A 230 -17.35 -62.57 31.76
N LYS A 231 -18.38 -61.80 31.29
CA LYS A 231 -19.86 -61.67 31.64
C LYS A 231 -20.41 -61.68 33.11
N PRO A 232 -21.71 -61.32 33.40
CA PRO A 232 -22.80 -60.72 32.58
C PRO A 232 -23.75 -59.64 33.23
N ALA A 233 -24.57 -59.00 32.37
CA ALA A 233 -25.92 -58.40 32.54
C ALA A 233 -26.10 -57.17 33.48
N ALA A 234 -26.97 -56.17 33.24
CA ALA A 234 -28.27 -56.14 32.56
C ALA A 234 -28.59 -54.78 31.88
N LYS A 235 -29.46 -54.81 30.86
CA LYS A 235 -30.30 -53.70 30.34
C LYS A 235 -31.67 -53.76 31.06
N PRO A 236 -32.65 -52.82 30.88
CA PRO A 236 -32.80 -51.71 29.90
C PRO A 236 -33.09 -50.36 30.65
N GLU A 237 -33.35 -49.18 30.10
CA GLU A 237 -34.27 -48.70 29.07
C GLU A 237 -33.86 -47.28 28.60
N LYS A 238 -34.29 -46.91 27.38
CA LYS A 238 -34.33 -45.55 26.79
C LYS A 238 -35.79 -45.05 26.89
N PRO A 239 -36.18 -43.83 26.45
CA PRO A 239 -35.43 -42.59 26.14
C PRO A 239 -36.10 -41.31 26.71
N GLY A 240 -35.47 -40.14 26.56
CA GLY A 240 -36.16 -38.86 26.74
C GLY A 240 -35.31 -37.67 26.33
N ASN A 241 -35.66 -37.08 25.18
CA ASN A 241 -35.12 -35.83 24.64
C ASN A 241 -35.28 -34.66 25.62
N TRP A 242 -34.27 -33.80 25.73
CA TRP A 242 -34.28 -32.34 25.44
C TRP A 242 -32.83 -31.87 25.28
#